data_AF-A0A091MYX2-F1
#
_entry.id   AF-A0A091MYX2-F1
#
_cell.length_a   1.000
_cell.length_b   1.000
_cell.length_c   1.000
_cell.angle_alpha   90.00
_cell.angle_beta   90.00
_cell.angle_gamma   90.00
#
_symmetry.space_group_name_H-M   'P 1'
#
loop_
_entity.id
_entity.type
_entity.pdbx_description
1 polymer ?
#
loop_
_entity_poly.entity_id
_entity_poly.type
_entity_poly.pdbx_seq_one_letter_code
_entity_poly.pdbx_strand_id
1 'polypeptide(L)'
;TEHSAAAKTGGCFPGRALATLEDGAQTPLWALRPGQRVLAMDGAGRPTYSDFLAFLDKEPRALTSFHVIETREPPRRLVLTPTHLLFVAQNASMPTTHFRPIFASLVRPGHFVLVVAAGGGDGVHWYSGLLYRLGRLILPPDSFHPLGVPWAES
;
A
#
# COMPACT_ATOMS: atom_id res chain seq x y z
N THR A 1 4.19 23.88 -16.20
CA THR A 1 3.12 22.87 -16.05
C THR A 1 3.75 21.50 -15.91
N GLU A 2 4.24 21.15 -14.71
CA GLU A 2 4.91 19.86 -14.44
C GLU A 2 4.53 19.27 -13.07
N HIS A 3 3.27 19.41 -12.65
CA HIS A 3 2.79 18.86 -11.38
C HIS A 3 2.23 17.43 -11.49
N SER A 4 2.25 16.83 -12.69
CA SER A 4 1.57 15.54 -12.96
C SER A 4 2.48 14.33 -13.12
N ALA A 5 3.81 14.48 -13.23
CA ALA A 5 4.70 13.33 -13.41
C ALA A 5 4.90 12.56 -12.08
N ALA A 6 5.17 13.28 -10.98
CA ALA A 6 5.36 12.68 -9.66
C ALA A 6 4.07 12.06 -9.08
N ALA A 7 2.90 12.59 -9.46
CA ALA A 7 1.60 12.02 -9.08
C ALA A 7 1.21 10.80 -9.95
N LYS A 8 1.81 10.63 -11.12
CA LYS A 8 1.49 9.56 -12.09
C LYS A 8 2.41 8.35 -11.98
N THR A 9 3.61 8.49 -11.41
CA THR A 9 4.50 7.37 -11.07
C THR A 9 4.51 7.12 -9.57
N GLY A 10 3.33 7.03 -8.93
CA GLY A 10 3.24 6.49 -7.58
C GLY A 10 3.96 5.15 -7.58
N GLY A 11 5.02 5.01 -6.77
CA GLY A 11 5.89 3.85 -6.89
C GLY A 11 5.14 2.53 -6.73
N CYS A 12 5.66 1.46 -7.31
CA CYS A 12 4.97 0.17 -7.40
C CYS A 12 5.63 -0.87 -6.49
N PHE A 13 4.83 -1.88 -6.14
CA PHE A 13 5.29 -3.13 -5.54
C PHE A 13 5.23 -4.24 -6.60
N PRO A 14 6.06 -5.29 -6.50
CA PRO A 14 5.91 -6.45 -7.37
C PRO A 14 4.61 -7.18 -7.03
N GLY A 15 3.96 -7.79 -8.03
CA GLY A 15 2.67 -8.48 -7.83
C GLY A 15 2.72 -9.58 -6.75
N ARG A 16 3.87 -10.21 -6.53
CA ARG A 16 4.10 -11.23 -5.48
C ARG A 16 4.30 -10.67 -4.07
N ALA A 17 4.41 -9.36 -3.90
CA ALA A 17 4.44 -8.75 -2.57
C ALA A 17 3.14 -9.11 -1.82
N LEU A 18 3.21 -9.16 -0.50
CA LEU A 18 2.10 -9.61 0.34
C LEU A 18 1.42 -8.41 0.99
N ALA A 19 0.09 -8.40 0.96
CA ALA A 19 -0.75 -7.58 1.82
C ALA A 19 -1.31 -8.44 2.95
N THR A 20 -1.51 -7.83 4.11
CA THR A 20 -2.21 -8.45 5.25
C THR A 20 -3.65 -8.00 5.22
N LEU A 21 -4.58 -8.94 5.27
CA LEU A 21 -6.02 -8.70 5.32
C LEU A 21 -6.49 -8.49 6.76
N GLU A 22 -7.72 -7.98 6.92
CA GLU A 22 -8.33 -7.75 8.23
C GLU A 22 -8.47 -9.01 9.10
N ASP A 23 -8.69 -10.16 8.47
CA ASP A 23 -8.72 -11.48 9.13
C ASP A 23 -7.32 -12.02 9.50
N GLY A 24 -6.27 -11.25 9.23
CA GLY A 24 -4.87 -11.65 9.44
C GLY A 24 -4.29 -12.52 8.33
N ALA A 25 -5.08 -12.94 7.34
CA ALA A 25 -4.59 -13.71 6.21
C ALA A 25 -3.65 -12.85 5.35
N GLN A 26 -2.66 -13.49 4.72
CA GLN A 26 -1.79 -12.83 3.75
C GLN A 26 -2.23 -13.18 2.34
N THR A 27 -2.34 -12.17 1.49
CA THR A 27 -2.68 -12.32 0.07
C THR A 27 -1.63 -11.62 -0.79
N PRO A 28 -1.20 -12.22 -1.92
CA PRO A 28 -0.33 -11.51 -2.84
C PRO A 28 -1.06 -10.34 -3.49
N LEU A 29 -0.34 -9.25 -3.76
CA LEU A 29 -0.93 -8.04 -4.34
C LEU A 29 -1.65 -8.34 -5.64
N TRP A 30 -1.14 -9.21 -6.51
CA TRP A 30 -1.82 -9.54 -7.78
C TRP A 30 -3.23 -10.13 -7.59
N ALA A 31 -3.50 -10.75 -6.42
CA ALA A 31 -4.76 -11.41 -6.08
C ALA A 31 -5.71 -10.55 -5.21
N LEU A 32 -5.31 -9.33 -4.83
CA LEU A 32 -6.20 -8.41 -4.12
C LEU A 32 -7.42 -8.07 -4.98
N ARG A 33 -8.59 -8.06 -4.33
CA ARG A 33 -9.89 -7.78 -4.95
C ARG A 33 -10.56 -6.58 -4.28
N PRO A 34 -11.27 -5.73 -5.07
CA PRO A 34 -12.07 -4.65 -4.52
C PRO A 34 -12.99 -5.12 -3.38
N GLY A 35 -13.04 -4.33 -2.29
CA GLY A 35 -13.83 -4.65 -1.10
C GLY A 35 -13.10 -5.50 -0.05
N GLN A 36 -11.90 -6.02 -0.34
CA GLN A 36 -11.04 -6.58 0.71
C GLN A 36 -10.42 -5.45 1.55
N ARG A 37 -10.36 -5.63 2.86
CA ARG A 37 -9.72 -4.66 3.77
C ARG A 37 -8.28 -5.06 4.04
N VAL A 38 -7.36 -4.14 3.75
CA VAL A 38 -5.91 -4.34 3.87
C VAL A 38 -5.34 -3.52 5.02
N LEU A 39 -4.32 -4.07 5.67
CA LEU A 39 -3.56 -3.39 6.71
C LEU A 39 -2.91 -2.13 6.14
N ALA A 40 -3.18 -1.02 6.79
CA ALA A 40 -2.74 0.32 6.45
C ALA A 40 -2.31 1.05 7.74
N MET A 41 -1.98 2.33 7.59
CA MET A 41 -1.60 3.20 8.70
C MET A 41 -2.41 4.49 8.65
N ASP A 42 -2.96 4.92 9.79
CA ASP A 42 -3.69 6.18 9.89
C ASP A 42 -2.74 7.40 9.98
N GLY A 43 -3.29 8.61 9.98
CA GLY A 43 -2.50 9.85 10.08
C GLY A 43 -1.78 10.03 11.42
N ALA A 44 -2.16 9.29 12.46
CA ALA A 44 -1.46 9.23 13.74
C ALA A 44 -0.34 8.16 13.75
N GLY A 45 -0.13 7.49 12.62
CA GLY A 45 0.87 6.45 12.47
C GLY A 45 0.53 5.16 13.20
N ARG A 46 -0.77 4.88 13.42
CA ARG A 46 -1.27 3.64 14.03
C ARG A 46 -1.74 2.65 12.96
N PRO A 47 -1.56 1.34 13.16
CA PRO A 47 -2.12 0.34 12.27
C PRO A 47 -3.65 0.46 12.18
N THR A 48 -4.19 0.33 10.97
CA THR A 48 -5.64 0.34 10.71
C THR A 48 -5.97 -0.54 9.51
N TYR A 49 -7.24 -0.81 9.23
CA TYR A 49 -7.66 -1.53 8.03
C TYR A 49 -8.46 -0.63 7.10
N SER A 50 -8.08 -0.60 5.82
CA SER A 50 -8.68 0.24 4.78
C SER A 50 -9.18 -0.58 3.61
N ASP A 51 -10.28 -0.16 2.98
CA ASP A 51 -10.85 -0.83 1.81
C ASP A 51 -9.88 -0.72 0.63
N PHE A 52 -9.52 -1.87 0.06
CA PHE A 52 -8.90 -1.91 -1.25
C PHE A 52 -9.96 -1.61 -2.31
N LEU A 53 -9.79 -0.51 -3.04
CA LEU A 53 -10.76 -0.05 -4.04
C LEU A 53 -10.41 -0.56 -5.44
N ALA A 54 -9.18 -0.29 -5.89
CA ALA A 54 -8.69 -0.65 -7.21
C ALA A 54 -7.15 -0.50 -7.28
N PHE A 55 -6.56 -1.04 -8.34
CA PHE A 55 -5.19 -0.70 -8.72
C PHE A 55 -5.17 0.56 -9.57
N LEU A 56 -4.32 1.52 -9.22
CA LEU A 56 -4.05 2.69 -10.08
C LEU A 56 -3.12 2.33 -11.25
N ASP A 57 -2.24 1.37 -11.02
CA ASP A 57 -1.34 0.80 -12.01
C ASP A 57 -1.26 -0.72 -11.80
N LYS A 58 -1.51 -1.50 -12.85
CA LYS A 58 -1.46 -2.96 -12.85
C LYS A 58 -1.04 -3.45 -14.23
N GLU A 59 0.26 -3.65 -14.40
CA GLU A 59 0.82 -4.17 -15.65
C GLU A 59 1.52 -5.52 -15.41
N PRO A 60 0.84 -6.66 -15.67
CA PRO A 60 1.36 -7.99 -15.32
C PRO A 60 2.64 -8.40 -16.07
N ARG A 61 2.93 -7.75 -17.20
CA ARG A 61 4.05 -8.09 -18.10
C ARG A 61 5.13 -7.00 -18.17
N ALA A 62 5.03 -5.95 -17.35
CA ALA A 62 6.04 -4.91 -17.31
C ALA A 62 7.36 -5.43 -16.74
N LEU A 63 8.45 -5.15 -17.44
CA LEU A 63 9.79 -5.30 -16.89
C LEU A 63 10.14 -4.02 -16.13
N THR A 64 10.24 -4.13 -14.80
CA THR A 64 10.53 -3.00 -13.91
C THR A 64 11.71 -3.32 -13.02
N SER A 65 12.60 -2.34 -12.84
CA SER A 65 13.69 -2.40 -11.86
C SER A 65 13.17 -2.16 -10.44
N PHE A 66 13.46 -3.07 -9.52
CA PHE A 66 13.10 -2.94 -8.12
C PHE A 66 14.35 -2.71 -7.24
N HIS A 67 14.20 -1.87 -6.22
CA HIS A 67 15.12 -1.79 -5.09
C HIS A 67 14.73 -2.83 -4.03
N VAL A 68 15.74 -3.33 -3.33
CA VAL A 68 15.58 -4.22 -2.17
C VAL A 68 16.11 -3.48 -0.95
N ILE A 69 15.24 -3.27 0.03
CA ILE A 69 15.59 -2.70 1.34
C ILE A 69 15.47 -3.79 2.38
N GLU A 70 16.54 -4.02 3.13
CA GLU A 70 16.60 -5.02 4.19
C GLU A 70 16.74 -4.35 5.55
N THR A 71 15.88 -4.73 6.49
CA THR A 71 15.96 -4.29 7.88
C THR A 71 16.82 -5.24 8.69
N ARG A 72 17.50 -4.72 9.71
CA ARG A 72 18.35 -5.53 10.60
C ARG A 72 17.53 -6.29 11.63
N GLU A 73 16.61 -5.61 12.32
CA GLU A 73 15.88 -6.16 13.47
C GLU A 73 14.45 -5.56 13.50
N PRO A 74 13.39 -6.37 13.33
CA PRO A 74 13.46 -7.74 12.83
C PRO A 74 13.96 -7.77 11.37
N PRO A 75 14.59 -8.85 10.91
CA PRO A 75 14.96 -9.01 9.49
C PRO A 75 13.71 -9.04 8.60
N ARG A 76 13.58 -8.05 7.72
CA ARG A 76 12.53 -7.95 6.70
C ARG A 76 13.15 -7.52 5.39
N ARG A 77 12.54 -7.97 4.30
CA ARG A 77 12.98 -7.65 2.94
C ARG A 77 11.83 -7.01 2.19
N LEU A 78 11.98 -5.73 1.88
CA LEU A 78 10.98 -4.94 1.19
C LEU A 78 11.45 -4.68 -0.25
N VAL A 79 10.63 -5.08 -1.23
CA VAL A 79 10.94 -4.96 -2.66
C VAL A 79 9.95 -4.00 -3.31
N LEU A 80 10.44 -2.92 -3.92
CA LEU A 80 9.63 -1.81 -4.44
C LEU A 80 10.39 -0.97 -5.47
N THR A 81 9.71 -0.14 -6.24
CA THR A 81 10.37 0.75 -7.20
C THR A 81 11.16 1.87 -6.50
N PRO A 82 12.21 2.44 -7.14
CA PRO A 82 13.00 3.53 -6.56
C PRO A 82 12.18 4.76 -6.11
N THR A 83 11.04 5.01 -6.77
CA THR A 83 10.16 6.18 -6.54
C THR A 83 9.05 5.91 -5.53
N HIS A 84 8.97 4.71 -4.95
CA HIS A 84 7.97 4.42 -3.93
C HIS A 84 8.32 5.16 -2.64
N LEU A 85 7.32 5.80 -2.03
CA LEU A 85 7.52 6.58 -0.81
C LEU A 85 7.55 5.67 0.41
N LEU A 86 8.56 5.83 1.25
CA LEU A 86 8.70 5.18 2.54
C LEU A 86 8.77 6.23 3.63
N PHE A 87 8.10 5.95 4.74
CA PHE A 87 8.20 6.74 5.96
C PHE A 87 9.43 6.25 6.74
N VAL A 88 10.40 7.14 6.97
CA VAL A 88 11.65 6.83 7.68
C VAL A 88 11.86 7.72 8.90
N ALA A 89 12.56 7.17 9.89
CA ALA A 89 13.07 7.89 11.05
C ALA A 89 14.60 7.76 11.15
N GLN A 90 15.22 8.70 11.85
CA GLN A 90 16.65 8.66 12.21
C GLN A 90 16.92 7.85 13.48
N ASN A 91 15.87 7.56 14.27
CA ASN A 91 15.94 6.82 15.51
C ASN A 91 14.68 5.96 15.67
N ALA A 92 14.83 4.69 16.05
CA ALA A 92 13.75 3.74 16.31
C ALA A 92 12.74 4.22 17.37
N SER A 93 13.17 5.01 18.35
CA SER A 93 12.30 5.46 19.44
C SER A 93 11.43 6.68 19.06
N MET A 94 11.56 7.23 17.85
CA MET A 94 10.73 8.36 17.45
C MET A 94 9.26 7.94 17.27
N PRO A 95 8.30 8.79 17.67
CA PRO A 95 6.89 8.57 17.33
C PRO A 95 6.70 8.47 15.81
N THR A 96 5.79 7.60 15.38
CA THR A 96 5.48 7.37 13.96
C THR A 96 5.00 8.64 13.24
N THR A 97 4.40 9.58 13.96
CA THR A 97 4.00 10.91 13.47
C THR A 97 5.17 11.79 13.03
N HIS A 98 6.40 11.51 13.48
CA HIS A 98 7.60 12.27 13.11
C HIS A 98 8.39 11.63 11.96
N PHE A 99 7.89 10.52 11.41
CA PHE A 99 8.55 9.86 10.29
C PHE A 99 8.39 10.72 9.04
N ARG A 100 9.48 10.84 8.29
CA ARG A 100 9.52 11.66 7.07
C ARG A 100 9.32 10.77 5.85
N PRO A 101 8.44 11.15 4.91
CA PRO A 101 8.33 10.45 3.64
C PRO A 101 9.57 10.76 2.77
N ILE A 102 10.26 9.72 2.31
CA ILE A 102 11.33 9.82 1.33
C ILE A 102 11.16 8.76 0.24
N PHE A 103 11.77 8.97 -0.92
CA PHE A 103 11.84 7.93 -1.94
C PHE A 103 12.72 6.77 -1.50
N ALA A 104 12.36 5.56 -1.93
CA ALA A 104 13.12 4.34 -1.67
C ALA A 104 14.59 4.42 -2.11
N SER A 105 14.86 5.09 -3.24
CA SER A 105 16.23 5.33 -3.73
C SER A 105 17.09 6.18 -2.79
N LEU A 106 16.47 6.92 -1.85
CA LEU A 106 17.15 7.77 -0.88
C LEU A 106 17.28 7.12 0.50
N VAL A 107 16.76 5.90 0.68
CA VAL A 107 16.94 5.13 1.92
C VAL A 107 18.40 4.72 2.03
N ARG A 108 18.98 4.88 3.23
CA ARG A 108 20.37 4.56 3.54
C ARG A 108 20.45 3.69 4.79
N PRO A 109 21.50 2.86 4.93
CA PRO A 109 21.80 2.18 6.18
C PRO A 109 21.81 3.18 7.35
N GLY A 110 21.17 2.81 8.46
CA GLY A 110 20.95 3.69 9.62
C GLY A 110 19.58 4.38 9.66
N HIS A 111 18.83 4.40 8.55
CA HIS A 111 17.41 4.77 8.59
C HIS A 111 16.57 3.65 9.22
N PHE A 112 15.53 4.06 9.93
CA PHE A 112 14.53 3.18 10.51
C PHE A 112 13.25 3.27 9.68
N VAL A 113 12.73 2.13 9.23
CA VAL A 113 11.45 2.00 8.52
C VAL A 113 10.44 1.32 9.42
N LEU A 114 9.15 1.59 9.20
CA LEU A 114 8.09 0.94 9.94
C LEU A 114 7.95 -0.52 9.49
N VAL A 115 7.97 -1.41 10.48
CA VAL A 115 7.60 -2.81 10.31
C VAL A 115 6.43 -3.05 11.24
N VAL A 116 5.31 -3.52 10.70
CA VAL A 116 4.18 -3.88 11.58
C VAL A 116 4.57 -5.14 12.35
N ALA A 117 4.70 -5.00 13.67
CA ALA A 117 4.61 -6.13 14.59
C ALA A 117 3.13 -6.54 14.62
N ALA A 118 2.83 -7.82 14.42
CA ALA A 118 1.45 -8.29 14.40
C ALA A 118 0.75 -7.96 15.74
N GLY A 119 -0.22 -7.02 15.73
CA GLY A 119 -1.09 -6.74 16.87
C GLY A 119 -1.71 -5.35 16.94
N GLY A 120 -3.04 -5.27 16.76
CA GLY A 120 -3.93 -4.42 17.57
C GLY A 120 -4.52 -3.13 16.97
N GLY A 121 -5.82 -3.17 16.64
CA GLY A 121 -6.86 -2.43 17.38
C GLY A 121 -7.35 -1.06 16.88
N ASP A 122 -8.52 -1.09 16.21
CA ASP A 122 -9.66 -0.15 16.16
C ASP A 122 -9.49 1.37 16.37
N GLY A 123 -10.01 2.15 15.41
CA GLY A 123 -10.36 3.55 15.61
C GLY A 123 -10.89 4.29 14.37
N VAL A 124 -12.16 4.73 14.44
CA VAL A 124 -12.89 5.66 13.54
C VAL A 124 -13.17 5.16 12.11
N HIS A 125 -13.73 3.95 11.98
CA HIS A 125 -14.07 3.34 10.69
C HIS A 125 -15.39 3.83 10.06
N TRP A 126 -16.26 4.50 10.83
CA TRP A 126 -17.61 4.84 10.38
C TRP A 126 -17.67 5.99 9.37
N TYR A 127 -16.73 6.94 9.43
CA TYR A 127 -16.74 8.12 8.56
C TYR A 127 -16.34 7.77 7.12
N SER A 128 -15.36 6.87 6.96
CA SER A 128 -14.95 6.33 5.65
C SER A 128 -16.06 5.50 5.01
N GLY A 129 -16.79 4.70 5.80
CA GLY A 129 -17.95 3.93 5.31
C GLY A 129 -19.12 4.81 4.86
N LEU A 130 -19.34 5.95 5.51
CA LEU A 130 -20.35 6.94 5.13
C LEU A 130 -19.97 7.65 3.82
N LEU A 131 -18.72 8.10 3.68
CA LEU A 131 -18.22 8.70 2.45
C LEU A 131 -18.26 7.71 1.27
N TYR A 132 -17.98 6.43 1.53
CA TYR A 132 -18.09 5.38 0.52
C TYR A 132 -19.53 5.15 0.05
N ARG A 133 -20.51 5.13 0.97
CA ARG A 133 -21.93 5.03 0.60
C ARG A 133 -22.40 6.24 -0.21
N LEU A 134 -21.95 7.44 0.12
CA LEU A 134 -22.23 8.66 -0.66
C LEU A 134 -21.54 8.63 -2.03
N GLY A 135 -20.31 8.14 -2.11
CA GLY A 135 -19.58 7.95 -3.37
C GLY A 135 -20.30 6.98 -4.32
N ARG A 136 -20.85 5.88 -3.82
CA ARG A 136 -21.67 4.93 -4.60
C ARG A 136 -23.05 5.47 -5.04
N LEU A 137 -23.54 6.55 -4.43
CA LEU A 137 -24.76 7.23 -4.82
C LEU A 137 -24.52 8.27 -5.94
N ILE A 138 -23.29 8.76 -6.06
CA ILE A 138 -22.90 9.82 -7.00
C ILE A 138 -22.18 9.25 -8.23
N LEU A 139 -21.43 8.15 -8.08
CA LEU A 139 -20.70 7.51 -9.18
C LEU A 139 -21.47 6.27 -9.69
N PRO A 140 -21.87 6.24 -10.98
CA PRO A 140 -22.51 5.06 -11.55
C PRO A 140 -21.55 3.85 -11.53
N PRO A 141 -22.05 2.63 -11.29
CA PRO A 141 -21.25 1.41 -11.16
C PRO A 141 -20.35 1.10 -12.38
N ASP A 142 -20.67 1.67 -13.55
CA ASP A 142 -19.91 1.51 -14.80
C ASP A 142 -18.59 2.29 -14.83
N SER A 143 -18.31 3.11 -13.81
CA SER A 143 -17.01 3.77 -13.65
C SER A 143 -15.94 2.87 -12.99
N PHE A 144 -16.32 1.68 -12.54
CA PHE A 144 -15.41 0.67 -12.02
C PHE A 144 -15.35 -0.53 -12.98
N HIS A 145 -14.40 -0.51 -13.91
CA HIS A 145 -14.25 -1.57 -14.90
C HIS A 145 -13.89 -2.93 -14.26
N PRO A 146 -14.57 -4.03 -14.65
CA PRO A 146 -14.19 -5.38 -14.25
C PRO A 146 -13.06 -5.88 -15.14
N LEU A 147 -11.82 -5.89 -14.65
CA LEU A 147 -10.73 -6.62 -15.30
C LEU A 147 -10.31 -7.80 -14.44
N GLY A 148 -10.79 -8.98 -14.82
CA GLY A 148 -10.39 -10.24 -14.23
C GLY A 148 -11.31 -11.44 -14.52
N VAL A 149 -11.80 -11.58 -15.75
CA VAL A 149 -12.28 -12.90 -16.23
C VAL A 149 -11.09 -13.59 -16.93
N PRO A 150 -10.63 -14.75 -16.43
CA PRO A 150 -9.76 -15.62 -17.22
C PRO A 150 -10.63 -16.24 -18.32
N TRP A 151 -10.23 -16.06 -19.58
CA TRP A 151 -10.81 -16.79 -20.69
C TRP A 151 -10.59 -18.29 -20.45
N ALA A 152 -11.70 -19.03 -20.46
CA ALA A 152 -11.67 -20.47 -20.66
C ALA A 152 -11.26 -20.72 -22.12
N GLU A 153 -10.30 -21.61 -22.34
CA GLU A 153 -10.03 -22.18 -23.66
C GLU A 153 -10.32 -23.68 -23.61
N SER A 154 -11.35 -24.04 -24.40
CA SER A 154 -11.55 -25.21 -25.27
C SER A 154 -11.09 -26.60 -24.81
#